data_AF-A0A497NN55-F1
#
_entry.id   AF-A0A497NN55-F1
#
_cell.length_a   1.000
_cell.length_b   1.000
_cell.length_c   1.000
_cell.angle_alpha   90.00
_cell.angle_beta   90.00
_cell.angle_gamma   90.00
#
_symmetry.space_group_name_H-M   'P 1'
#
loop_
_entity.id
_entity.type
_entity.pdbx_description
1 polymer ?
#
loop_
_entity_poly.entity_id
_entity_poly.type
_entity_poly.pdbx_seq_one_letter_code
_entity_poly.pdbx_strand_id
1 'polypeptide(L)'
;MRWARSELDEVVRRLLELANLIRVSEQELLTAMKVLSKADWASAEFSPLDGVEFELTSFLGDDMKLKVTIRKGNTTIVKEYRVPGFLVKGDVSEVRLRSEQVRRFGKSRRKRSRRDGR
;
A
#
# COMPACT_ATOMS: atom_id res chain seq x y z
N MET A 1 -17.59 4.54 -2.28
CA MET A 1 -17.15 3.64 -3.37
C MET A 1 -16.66 2.33 -2.77
N ARG A 2 -17.13 1.17 -3.25
CA ARG A 2 -16.55 -0.13 -2.91
C ARG A 2 -15.33 -0.34 -3.81
N TRP A 3 -14.14 -0.43 -3.22
CA TRP A 3 -12.91 -0.73 -3.94
C TRP A 3 -12.87 -2.23 -4.24
N ALA A 4 -12.47 -2.62 -5.45
CA ALA A 4 -12.11 -4.01 -5.69
C ALA A 4 -10.88 -4.32 -4.82
N ARG A 5 -10.91 -5.42 -4.04
CA ARG A 5 -9.81 -5.79 -3.13
C ARG A 5 -8.44 -5.74 -3.85
N SER A 6 -8.41 -6.16 -5.11
CA SER A 6 -7.22 -6.17 -5.97
C SER A 6 -6.60 -4.79 -6.23
N GLU A 7 -7.41 -3.73 -6.36
CA GLU A 7 -6.90 -2.38 -6.61
C GLU A 7 -6.29 -1.79 -5.35
N LEU A 8 -6.96 -2.01 -4.21
CA LEU A 8 -6.45 -1.61 -2.90
C LEU A 8 -5.13 -2.31 -2.57
N ASP A 9 -5.08 -3.63 -2.76
CA ASP A 9 -3.87 -4.43 -2.51
C ASP A 9 -2.70 -3.96 -3.38
N GLU A 10 -2.96 -3.57 -4.64
CA GLU A 10 -1.94 -3.03 -5.54
C GLU A 10 -1.42 -1.65 -5.07
N VAL A 11 -2.30 -0.72 -4.67
CA VAL A 11 -1.91 0.58 -4.11
C VAL A 11 -1.01 0.39 -2.89
N VAL A 12 -1.47 -0.45 -1.96
CA VAL A 12 -0.76 -0.75 -0.72
C VAL A 12 0.61 -1.37 -1.02
N ARG A 13 0.69 -2.30 -1.97
CA ARG A 13 1.95 -2.89 -2.42
C ARG A 13 2.92 -1.84 -2.96
N ARG A 14 2.44 -0.89 -3.78
CA ARG A 14 3.29 0.17 -4.34
C ARG A 14 3.79 1.15 -3.29
N LEU A 15 2.95 1.48 -2.31
CA LEU A 15 3.36 2.34 -1.19
C LEU A 15 4.41 1.65 -0.30
N LEU A 16 4.27 0.34 -0.05
CA LEU A 16 5.29 -0.44 0.65
C LEU A 16 6.59 -0.53 -0.14
N GLU A 17 6.51 -0.72 -1.46
CA GLU A 17 7.68 -0.71 -2.34
C GLU A 17 8.40 0.64 -2.26
N LEU A 18 7.68 1.75 -2.37
CA LEU A 18 8.23 3.09 -2.21
C LEU A 18 8.91 3.26 -0.84
N ALA A 19 8.23 2.92 0.27
CA ALA A 19 8.77 3.04 1.63
C ALA A 19 10.10 2.29 1.78
N ASN A 20 10.16 1.06 1.27
CA ASN A 20 11.37 0.24 1.30
C ASN A 20 12.49 0.85 0.44
N LEU A 21 12.16 1.39 -0.73
CA LEU A 21 13.12 2.00 -1.65
C LEU A 21 13.75 3.27 -1.08
N ILE A 22 12.95 4.14 -0.45
CA ILE A 22 13.44 5.38 0.18
C ILE A 22 13.90 5.17 1.64
N ARG A 23 13.85 3.93 2.14
CA ARG A 23 14.30 3.52 3.49
C ARG A 23 13.60 4.25 4.63
N VAL A 24 12.30 4.47 4.50
CA VAL A 24 11.45 5.03 5.57
C VAL A 24 10.52 3.95 6.11
N SER A 25 10.09 4.12 7.35
CA SER A 25 9.03 3.32 7.92
C SER A 25 7.69 3.60 7.24
N GLU A 26 6.81 2.62 7.33
CA GLU A 26 5.41 2.72 6.89
C GLU A 26 4.71 3.93 7.51
N GLN A 27 4.92 4.17 8.81
CA GLN A 27 4.34 5.29 9.54
C GLN A 27 4.87 6.65 9.07
N GLU A 28 6.17 6.76 8.75
CA GLU A 28 6.73 7.99 8.21
C GLU A 28 6.12 8.31 6.83
N LEU A 29 5.98 7.32 5.96
CA LEU A 29 5.34 7.51 4.66
C LEU A 29 3.87 7.90 4.80
N LEU A 30 3.10 7.21 5.64
CA LEU A 30 1.70 7.55 5.89
C LEU A 30 1.53 8.95 6.48
N THR A 31 2.47 9.37 7.34
CA THR A 31 2.49 10.74 7.89
C THR A 31 2.75 11.77 6.79
N ALA A 32 3.71 11.52 5.90
CA ALA A 32 3.97 12.39 4.76
C ALA A 32 2.74 12.50 3.83
N MET A 33 2.09 11.38 3.53
CA MET A 33 0.85 11.36 2.75
C MET A 33 -0.27 12.16 3.43
N LYS A 34 -0.42 12.05 4.75
CA LYS A 34 -1.38 12.84 5.51
C LYS A 34 -1.10 14.33 5.42
N VAL A 35 0.17 14.75 5.50
CA VAL A 35 0.57 16.15 5.32
C VAL A 35 0.23 16.63 3.91
N LEU A 36 0.64 15.88 2.88
CA LEU A 36 0.37 16.20 1.47
C LEU A 36 -1.13 16.31 1.18
N SER A 37 -1.97 15.46 1.80
CA SER A 37 -3.42 15.53 1.60
C SER A 37 -4.08 16.81 2.11
N LYS A 38 -3.44 17.50 3.06
CA LYS A 38 -3.91 18.79 3.58
C LYS A 38 -3.37 19.97 2.79
N ALA A 39 -2.33 19.76 2.00
CA ALA A 39 -1.74 20.75 1.12
C ALA A 39 -2.14 20.40 -0.32
N ASP A 40 -3.33 20.82 -0.72
CA ASP A 40 -3.94 20.58 -2.04
C ASP A 40 -3.15 21.15 -3.24
N TRP A 41 -2.11 21.93 -2.96
CA TRP A 41 -1.14 22.46 -3.93
C TRP A 41 0.19 21.68 -3.96
N ALA A 42 0.39 20.72 -3.05
CA ALA A 42 1.67 20.04 -2.89
C ALA A 42 1.68 18.67 -3.58
N SER A 43 2.76 18.39 -4.29
CA SER A 43 3.11 17.06 -4.78
C SER A 43 4.46 16.63 -4.21
N ALA A 44 4.69 15.32 -4.18
CA ALA A 44 5.98 14.75 -3.85
C ALA A 44 6.40 13.74 -4.93
N GLU A 45 7.59 13.95 -5.47
CA GLU A 45 8.18 13.09 -6.49
C GLU A 45 9.40 12.36 -5.91
N PHE A 46 9.47 11.06 -6.14
CA PHE A 46 10.55 10.19 -5.68
C PHE A 46 11.10 9.41 -6.87
N SER A 47 12.40 9.53 -7.10
CA SER A 47 13.12 8.75 -8.13
C SER A 47 14.17 7.85 -7.45
N PRO A 48 13.74 6.79 -6.73
CA PRO A 48 14.65 6.02 -5.89
C PRO A 48 15.64 5.14 -6.67
N LEU A 49 15.33 4.81 -7.93
CA LEU A 49 16.13 3.97 -8.80
C LEU A 49 16.11 4.55 -10.22
N ASP A 50 17.16 4.28 -10.98
CA ASP A 50 17.19 4.66 -12.39
C ASP A 50 16.03 4.02 -13.15
N GLY A 51 15.27 4.85 -13.87
CA GLY A 51 14.07 4.43 -14.58
C GLY A 51 12.85 4.10 -13.71
N VAL A 52 12.81 4.42 -12.41
CA VAL A 52 11.59 4.27 -11.58
C VAL A 52 11.27 5.58 -10.87
N GLU A 53 10.08 6.13 -11.14
CA GLU A 53 9.58 7.37 -10.56
C GLU A 53 8.23 7.12 -9.87
N PHE A 54 8.06 7.64 -8.66
CA PHE A 54 6.81 7.66 -7.92
C PHE A 54 6.40 9.12 -7.70
N GLU A 55 5.15 9.43 -7.95
CA GLU A 55 4.59 10.77 -7.78
C GLU A 55 3.32 10.66 -6.92
N LEU A 56 3.32 11.38 -5.79
CA LEU A 56 2.17 11.54 -4.91
C LEU A 56 1.60 12.94 -5.10
N THR A 57 0.35 13.02 -5.56
CA THR A 57 -0.33 14.30 -5.81
C THR A 57 -1.62 14.33 -5.01
N SER A 58 -1.85 15.39 -4.24
CA SER A 58 -3.15 15.67 -3.62
C SER A 58 -4.05 16.42 -4.59
N PHE A 59 -5.36 16.24 -4.48
CA PHE A 59 -6.36 17.00 -5.23
C PHE A 59 -7.40 17.59 -4.29
N LEU A 60 -8.03 18.68 -4.74
CA LEU A 60 -9.23 19.23 -4.13
C LEU A 60 -10.30 18.13 -3.93
N GLY A 61 -10.77 17.96 -2.69
CA GLY A 61 -11.72 16.90 -2.32
C GLY A 61 -11.10 15.73 -1.55
N ASP A 62 -9.86 15.89 -1.05
CA ASP A 62 -9.15 14.93 -0.20
C ASP A 62 -8.81 13.58 -0.86
N ASP A 63 -8.80 13.55 -2.18
CA ASP A 63 -8.30 12.43 -2.95
C ASP A 63 -6.80 12.62 -3.20
N MET A 64 -6.05 11.55 -3.00
CA MET A 64 -4.63 11.51 -3.36
C MET A 64 -4.46 10.52 -4.51
N LYS A 65 -3.48 10.79 -5.37
CA LYS A 65 -3.10 9.91 -6.48
C LYS A 65 -1.65 9.53 -6.34
N LEU A 66 -1.40 8.26 -6.61
CA LEU A 66 -0.07 7.69 -6.73
C LEU A 66 0.14 7.36 -8.20
N LYS A 67 1.13 7.99 -8.83
CA LYS A 67 1.58 7.64 -10.17
C LYS A 67 2.93 6.96 -10.08
N VAL A 68 3.08 5.86 -10.81
CA VAL A 68 4.30 5.06 -10.88
C VAL A 68 4.72 5.01 -12.35
N THR A 69 5.90 5.54 -12.64
CA THR A 69 6.51 5.51 -13.97
C THR A 69 7.69 4.55 -13.93
N ILE A 70 7.72 3.59 -14.85
CA ILE A 70 8.82 2.64 -15.01
C ILE A 70 9.34 2.75 -16.45
N ARG A 71 10.61 3.14 -16.61
CA ARG A 71 11.33 3.24 -17.88
C ARG A 71 12.30 2.08 -17.98
N LYS A 72 12.22 1.32 -19.07
CA LYS A 72 13.11 0.20 -19.37
C LYS A 72 13.48 0.21 -20.85
N GLY A 73 14.70 0.65 -21.15
CA GLY A 73 15.16 0.83 -22.53
C GLY A 73 14.28 1.85 -23.26
N ASN A 74 13.68 1.45 -24.39
CA ASN A 74 12.76 2.31 -25.17
C ASN A 74 11.29 2.21 -24.72
N THR A 75 11.00 1.54 -23.60
CA THR A 75 9.64 1.34 -23.10
C THR A 75 9.40 2.15 -21.82
N THR A 76 8.32 2.91 -21.80
CA THR A 76 7.84 3.63 -20.60
C THR A 76 6.46 3.12 -20.23
N ILE A 77 6.31 2.64 -18.99
CA ILE A 77 5.05 2.20 -18.41
C ILE A 77 4.64 3.23 -17.37
N VAL A 78 3.48 3.86 -17.55
CA VAL A 78 2.89 4.78 -16.56
C VAL A 78 1.64 4.12 -15.99
N LYS A 79 1.57 4.00 -14.66
CA LYS A 79 0.39 3.53 -13.95
C LYS A 79 -0.05 4.57 -12.94
N GLU A 80 -1.34 4.82 -12.91
CA GLU A 80 -1.95 5.79 -12.02
C GLU A 80 -2.95 5.08 -11.11
N TYR A 81 -2.85 5.38 -9.82
CA TYR A 81 -3.68 4.80 -8.79
C TYR A 81 -4.32 5.89 -7.96
N ARG A 82 -5.60 5.74 -7.65
CA ARG A 82 -6.24 6.55 -6.62
C ARG A 82 -5.87 5.96 -5.26
N VAL A 83 -5.43 6.78 -4.34
CA VAL A 83 -5.16 6.39 -2.96
C VAL A 83 -6.45 6.54 -2.16
N PRO A 84 -6.94 5.47 -1.51
CA PRO A 84 -8.12 5.56 -0.67
C PRO A 84 -7.93 6.54 0.49
N GLY A 85 -8.90 7.44 0.68
CA GLY A 85 -8.84 8.46 1.72
C GLY A 85 -8.69 7.92 3.15
N PHE A 86 -9.10 6.68 3.45
CA PHE A 86 -8.90 6.09 4.78
C PHE A 86 -7.42 5.79 5.09
N LEU A 87 -6.58 5.56 4.08
CA LEU A 87 -5.12 5.41 4.26
C LEU A 87 -4.46 6.75 4.62
N VAL A 88 -5.15 7.86 4.37
CA VAL A 88 -4.59 9.22 4.42
C VAL A 88 -5.18 10.03 5.59
N LYS A 89 -6.48 9.86 5.85
CA LYS A 89 -7.25 10.62 6.84
C LYS A 89 -7.32 9.98 8.22
N GLY A 90 -7.10 8.67 8.34
CA GLY A 90 -7.21 7.94 9.60
C GLY A 90 -6.18 8.38 10.66
N ASP A 91 -6.32 7.83 11.86
CA ASP A 91 -5.19 7.78 12.78
C ASP A 91 -4.12 6.91 12.11
N VAL A 92 -2.97 7.51 11.81
CA VAL A 92 -1.84 6.83 11.16
C VAL A 92 -1.35 5.66 12.03
N SER A 93 -1.62 5.71 13.33
CA SER A 93 -1.33 4.66 14.30
C SER A 93 -2.20 3.41 14.11
N GLU A 94 -3.41 3.58 13.57
CA GLU A 94 -4.39 2.51 13.33
C GLU A 94 -4.30 1.95 11.91
N VAL A 95 -3.79 2.75 10.96
CA VAL A 95 -3.62 2.35 9.57
C VAL A 95 -2.35 1.52 9.42
N ARG A 96 -2.49 0.30 8.87
CA ARG A 96 -1.34 -0.49 8.41
C ARG A 96 -1.44 -0.77 6.92
N LEU A 97 -0.37 -0.49 6.18
CA LEU A 97 -0.14 -0.92 4.80
C LEU A 97 0.14 -2.43 4.70
N ARG A 98 0.19 -3.17 5.80
CA ARG A 98 0.24 -4.63 5.70
C ARG A 98 -1.09 -5.14 5.16
N SER A 99 -1.07 -5.69 3.95
CA SER A 99 -2.07 -6.69 3.55
C SER A 99 -2.13 -7.70 4.69
N GLU A 100 -3.33 -8.01 5.18
CA GLU A 100 -3.55 -8.91 6.30
C GLU A 100 -3.19 -10.36 5.92
N GLN A 101 -1.91 -10.62 5.62
CA GLN A 101 -1.35 -11.96 5.65
C GLN A 101 -1.19 -12.30 7.12
N VAL A 102 -2.20 -12.95 7.67
CA VAL A 102 -2.12 -14.14 8.54
C VAL A 102 -3.39 -14.18 9.40
N ARG A 103 -4.34 -15.04 9.02
CA ARG A 103 -5.06 -15.85 10.01
C ARG A 103 -5.05 -17.32 9.61
N ARG A 104 -4.18 -18.01 10.34
CA ARG A 104 -4.08 -19.45 10.54
C ARG A 104 -5.47 -20.06 10.81
N PHE A 105 -5.93 -20.95 9.94
CA PHE A 105 -6.70 -22.13 10.33
C PHE A 105 -5.73 -23.32 10.19
N GLY A 106 -5.44 -24.19 11.15
CA GLY A 106 -5.79 -24.33 12.55
C GLY A 106 -5.05 -25.62 12.96
N LYS A 107 -4.26 -25.58 14.05
CA LYS A 107 -3.65 -26.79 14.60
C LYS A 107 -4.76 -27.76 15.02
N SER A 108 -5.05 -28.80 14.23
CA SER A 108 -5.78 -29.96 14.74
C SER A 108 -4.79 -30.82 15.54
N ARG A 109 -4.82 -30.56 16.84
CA ARG A 109 -4.07 -31.21 17.90
C ARG A 109 -4.51 -32.68 17.97
N ARG A 110 -3.56 -33.61 17.83
CA ARG A 110 -3.71 -35.04 18.17
C ARG A 110 -4.59 -35.24 19.42
N LYS A 111 -5.60 -36.11 19.34
CA LYS A 111 -6.09 -36.88 20.50
C LYS A 111 -6.51 -38.29 20.06
N ARG A 112 -6.15 -39.25 20.92
CA ARG A 112 -6.02 -40.72 20.77
C ARG A 112 -7.34 -41.52 20.89
N SER A 113 -7.25 -42.77 20.39
CA SER A 113 -7.87 -44.05 20.86
C SER A 113 -9.39 -44.21 20.63
N ARG A 114 -9.99 -45.38 20.33
CA ARG A 114 -9.76 -46.82 20.61
C ARG A 114 -10.35 -47.65 19.44
N ARG A 115 -9.73 -48.75 18.97
CA ARG A 115 -10.04 -50.19 19.23
C ARG A 115 -11.49 -50.63 18.96
N ASP A 116 -11.60 -51.73 18.20
CA ASP A 116 -12.74 -52.62 17.85
C ASP A 116 -12.96 -52.63 16.33
N GLY A 117 -12.92 -53.73 15.58
CA GLY A 117 -13.13 -55.13 15.92
C GLY A 117 -14.19 -55.69 14.98
N ARG A 118 -13.79 -56.18 13.80
CA ARG A 118 -14.46 -57.23 13.00
C ARG A 118 -13.62 -57.57 11.78
#